data_AF-A0A841CLW1-F1
#
_entry.id   AF-A0A841CLW1-F1
#
_cell.length_a   1.000
_cell.length_b   1.000
_cell.length_c   1.000
_cell.angle_alpha   90.00
_cell.angle_beta   90.00
_cell.angle_gamma   90.00
#
_symmetry.space_group_name_H-M   'P 1'
#
loop_
_entity.id
_entity.type
_entity.pdbx_description
1 polymer ?
#
loop_
_entity_poly.entity_id
_entity_poly.type
_entity_poly.pdbx_seq_one_letter_code
_entity_poly.pdbx_strand_id
1 'polypeptide(L)'
;MDDVVATRTLQGPDGPIRLSIGRPRPFDEAEPEGDHACPVRIEGLEDAPVELSVGGVDSLQALILALGVVGDRVNSAQREISFLGRPELGLPVTQRTSSGSTVLSVRMSTE
;
A
#
# COMPACT_ATOMS: atom_id res chain seq x y z
N MET A 1 -5.07 -12.58 7.47
CA MET A 1 -5.86 -11.36 7.14
C MET A 1 -7.19 -11.83 6.63
N ASP A 2 -8.27 -11.52 7.35
CA ASP A 2 -9.52 -12.29 7.23
C ASP A 2 -10.63 -11.52 6.46
N ASP A 3 -10.41 -10.23 6.19
CA ASP A 3 -11.40 -9.35 5.55
C ASP A 3 -10.72 -8.43 4.51
N VAL A 4 -10.46 -8.99 3.33
CA VAL A 4 -9.80 -8.30 2.22
C VAL A 4 -10.81 -7.45 1.46
N VAL A 5 -10.54 -6.14 1.34
CA VAL A 5 -11.41 -5.17 0.65
C VAL A 5 -10.89 -4.77 -0.73
N ALA A 6 -9.60 -4.93 -0.99
CA ALA A 6 -9.02 -4.69 -2.31
C ALA A 6 -7.83 -5.59 -2.58
N THR A 7 -7.63 -5.95 -3.84
CA THR A 7 -6.43 -6.65 -4.30
C THR A 7 -5.91 -6.06 -5.61
N ARG A 8 -4.61 -6.21 -5.86
CA ARG A 8 -3.98 -5.92 -7.15
C ARG A 8 -2.88 -6.94 -7.39
N THR A 9 -2.73 -7.37 -8.65
CA THR A 9 -1.59 -8.19 -9.06
C THR A 9 -0.70 -7.35 -9.97
N LEU A 10 0.57 -7.25 -9.61
CA LEU A 10 1.62 -6.63 -10.43
C LEU A 10 2.44 -7.73 -11.11
N GLN A 11 3.06 -7.39 -12.24
CA GLN A 11 4.03 -8.25 -12.90
C GLN A 11 5.42 -7.93 -12.36
N GLY A 12 6.10 -8.92 -11.76
CA GLY A 12 7.51 -8.83 -11.34
C GLY A 12 8.40 -9.80 -12.12
N PRO A 13 9.73 -9.66 -12.03
CA PRO A 13 10.67 -10.47 -12.81
C PRO A 13 10.69 -11.94 -12.39
N ASP A 14 10.41 -12.23 -11.11
CA ASP A 14 10.39 -13.60 -10.56
C ASP A 14 8.97 -14.18 -10.47
N GLY A 15 7.99 -13.51 -11.09
CA GLY A 15 6.58 -13.90 -11.07
C GLY A 15 5.64 -12.81 -10.56
N PRO A 16 4.36 -13.15 -10.37
CA PRO A 16 3.34 -12.20 -9.96
C PRO A 16 3.54 -11.72 -8.52
N ILE A 17 3.36 -10.42 -8.30
CA ILE A 17 3.35 -9.81 -6.97
C ILE A 17 1.90 -9.51 -6.61
N ARG A 18 1.39 -10.10 -5.52
CA ARG A 18 0.02 -9.91 -5.07
C ARG A 18 -0.03 -8.93 -3.91
N LEU A 19 -0.82 -7.88 -4.09
CA LEU A 19 -1.14 -6.88 -3.08
C LEU A 19 -2.53 -7.18 -2.55
N SER A 20 -2.69 -7.24 -1.23
CA SER A 20 -3.97 -7.40 -0.57
C SER A 20 -4.12 -6.36 0.53
N ILE A 21 -5.22 -5.62 0.50
CA ILE A 21 -5.57 -4.58 1.48
C ILE A 21 -6.78 -5.08 2.26
N GLY A 22 -6.65 -5.17 3.57
CA GLY A 22 -7.76 -5.53 4.44
C GLY A 22 -8.57 -4.32 4.89
N ARG A 23 -9.75 -4.58 5.45
CA ARG A 23 -10.61 -3.54 6.01
C ARG A 23 -9.88 -2.81 7.15
N PRO A 24 -9.80 -1.46 7.14
CA PRO A 24 -9.35 -0.72 8.30
C PRO A 24 -10.25 -1.01 9.51
N ARG A 25 -9.65 -1.22 10.69
CA ARG A 25 -10.36 -1.51 11.95
C ARG A 25 -9.84 -0.62 13.06
N PRO A 26 -10.68 -0.22 14.03
CA PRO A 26 -10.20 0.54 15.19
C PRO A 26 -9.18 -0.31 15.97
N PHE A 27 -8.20 0.35 16.60
CA PHE A 27 -7.26 -0.34 17.50
C PHE A 27 -7.96 -0.86 18.76
N ASP A 28 -8.99 -0.15 19.23
CA ASP A 28 -9.85 -0.52 20.35
C ASP A 28 -11.30 -0.59 19.88
N GLU A 29 -11.93 -1.76 19.99
CA GLU A 29 -13.33 -1.94 19.61
C GLU A 29 -14.31 -1.17 20.52
N ALA A 30 -13.88 -0.79 21.72
CA ALA A 30 -14.64 0.09 22.61
C ALA A 30 -14.62 1.56 22.15
N GLU A 31 -13.65 1.94 21.31
CA GLU A 31 -13.48 3.29 20.74
C GLU A 31 -13.52 3.25 19.21
N PRO A 32 -14.69 2.97 18.59
CA PRO A 32 -14.81 2.78 17.14
C PRO A 32 -14.54 4.04 16.31
N GLU A 33 -14.48 5.21 16.94
CA GLU A 33 -14.13 6.49 16.30
C GLU A 33 -12.64 6.87 16.51
N GLY A 34 -11.88 6.06 17.25
CA GLY A 34 -10.47 6.30 17.52
C GLY A 34 -9.55 5.91 16.37
N ASP A 35 -8.25 5.79 16.67
CA ASP A 35 -7.24 5.40 15.69
C ASP A 35 -7.58 4.04 15.07
N HIS A 36 -7.32 3.91 13.77
CA HIS A 36 -7.52 2.68 13.01
C HIS A 36 -6.20 2.12 12.49
N ALA A 37 -6.18 0.81 12.29
CA ALA A 37 -5.11 0.12 11.58
C ALA A 37 -5.67 -0.52 10.31
N CYS A 38 -4.94 -0.37 9.21
CA CYS A 38 -5.25 -1.02 7.94
C CYS A 38 -4.23 -2.14 7.66
N PRO A 39 -4.65 -3.42 7.69
CA PRO A 39 -3.76 -4.53 7.41
C PRO A 39 -3.45 -4.64 5.91
N VAL A 40 -2.21 -4.95 5.60
CA VAL A 40 -1.68 -5.08 4.24
C VAL A 40 -0.87 -6.36 4.15
N ARG A 41 -1.00 -7.06 3.03
CA ARG A 41 -0.15 -8.21 2.69
C ARG A 41 0.40 -8.06 1.27
N ILE A 42 1.70 -8.28 1.12
CA ILE A 42 2.42 -8.28 -0.16
C ILE A 42 3.09 -9.65 -0.34
N GLU A 43 2.77 -10.36 -1.41
CA GLU A 43 3.31 -11.68 -1.73
C GLU A 43 4.10 -11.62 -3.04
N GLY A 44 5.21 -12.35 -3.14
CA GLY A 44 6.06 -12.41 -4.34
C GLY A 44 7.04 -11.23 -4.50
N LEU A 45 6.99 -10.24 -3.61
CA LEU A 45 7.97 -9.14 -3.60
C LEU A 45 9.31 -9.57 -2.97
N GLU A 46 9.25 -10.40 -1.93
CA GLU A 46 10.37 -10.98 -1.18
C GLU A 46 10.10 -12.49 -0.99
N ASP A 47 11.10 -13.24 -0.51
CA ASP A 47 10.97 -14.70 -0.27
C ASP A 47 9.83 -15.04 0.68
N ALA A 48 9.64 -14.22 1.72
CA ALA A 48 8.54 -14.32 2.65
C ALA A 48 7.49 -13.23 2.35
N PRO A 49 6.19 -13.52 2.55
CA PRO A 49 5.15 -12.51 2.51
C PRO A 49 5.42 -11.38 3.49
N VAL A 50 5.29 -10.14 3.03
CA VAL A 50 5.36 -8.95 3.89
C VAL A 50 3.95 -8.69 4.42
N GLU A 51 3.81 -8.67 5.74
CA GLU A 51 2.56 -8.32 6.43
C GLU A 51 2.77 -7.06 7.27
N LEU A 52 1.89 -6.09 7.09
CA LEU A 52 1.96 -4.79 7.76
C LEU A 52 0.60 -4.43 8.34
N SER A 53 0.60 -3.64 9.41
CA SER A 53 -0.60 -2.98 9.95
C SER A 53 -0.31 -1.49 10.04
N VAL A 54 -0.97 -0.69 9.21
CA VAL A 54 -0.65 0.73 9.05
C VAL A 54 -1.69 1.58 9.78
N GLY A 55 -1.22 2.34 10.78
CA GLY A 55 -2.06 3.19 11.61
C GLY A 55 -2.47 4.50 10.91
N GLY A 56 -3.64 5.01 11.28
CA GLY A 56 -4.10 6.37 10.98
C GLY A 56 -5.10 6.82 12.04
N VAL A 57 -5.33 8.12 12.14
CA VAL A 57 -6.25 8.71 13.13
C VAL A 57 -7.72 8.35 12.89
N ASP A 58 -8.03 7.83 11.70
CA ASP A 58 -9.32 7.26 11.35
C ASP A 58 -9.14 6.18 10.26
N SER A 59 -10.23 5.50 9.93
CA SER A 59 -10.24 4.44 8.91
C SER A 59 -9.78 4.90 7.52
N LEU A 60 -10.08 6.15 7.14
CA LEU A 60 -9.75 6.69 5.84
C LEU A 60 -8.25 7.00 5.75
N GLN A 61 -7.67 7.64 6.77
CA GLN A 61 -6.26 7.94 6.84
C GLN A 61 -5.44 6.64 6.90
N ALA A 62 -5.86 5.66 7.70
CA ALA A 62 -5.18 4.36 7.78
C ALA A 62 -5.14 3.67 6.40
N LEU A 63 -6.24 3.72 5.64
CA LEU A 63 -6.28 3.19 4.28
C LEU A 63 -5.36 3.96 3.31
N ILE A 64 -5.41 5.29 3.32
CA ILE A 64 -4.57 6.13 2.44
C ILE A 64 -3.07 5.87 2.71
N LEU A 65 -2.68 5.83 3.99
CA LEU A 65 -1.31 5.57 4.39
C LEU A 65 -0.88 4.13 4.06
N ALA A 66 -1.77 3.14 4.24
CA ALA A 66 -1.51 1.76 3.84
C ALA A 66 -1.19 1.64 2.35
N LEU A 67 -1.98 2.30 1.48
CA LEU A 67 -1.71 2.34 0.05
C LEU A 67 -0.36 3.01 -0.25
N GLY A 68 -0.01 4.08 0.47
CA GLY A 68 1.27 4.76 0.37
C GLY A 68 2.46 3.86 0.71
N VAL A 69 2.38 3.16 1.84
CA VAL A 69 3.40 2.21 2.29
C VAL A 69 3.58 1.08 1.29
N VAL A 70 2.50 0.57 0.69
CA VAL A 70 2.59 -0.42 -0.38
C VAL A 70 3.35 0.13 -1.58
N GLY A 71 3.00 1.33 -2.06
CA GLY A 71 3.69 1.97 -3.17
C GLY A 71 5.17 2.18 -2.88
N ASP A 72 5.51 2.69 -1.70
CA ASP A 72 6.91 2.88 -1.27
C ASP A 72 7.68 1.56 -1.20
N ARG A 73 7.05 0.50 -0.67
CA ARG A 73 7.68 -0.82 -0.56
C ARG A 73 7.96 -1.43 -1.93
N VAL A 74 6.99 -1.35 -2.84
CA VAL A 74 7.16 -1.83 -4.22
C VAL A 74 8.22 -1.01 -4.97
N ASN A 75 8.20 0.32 -4.83
CA ASN A 75 9.16 1.21 -5.50
C ASN A 75 10.59 1.05 -4.94
N SER A 76 10.74 0.81 -3.63
CA SER A 76 12.04 0.62 -2.99
C SER A 76 12.68 -0.74 -3.30
N ALA A 77 11.93 -1.72 -3.80
CA ALA A 77 12.49 -3.00 -4.21
C ALA A 77 13.46 -2.89 -5.40
N GLN A 78 13.44 -1.77 -6.15
CA GLN A 78 14.33 -1.52 -7.30
C GLN A 78 14.32 -2.65 -8.35
N ARG A 79 13.17 -3.31 -8.53
CA ARG A 79 12.94 -4.38 -9.51
C ARG A 79 12.12 -3.85 -10.69
N GLU A 80 12.24 -4.50 -11.85
CA GLU A 80 11.39 -4.23 -13.01
C GLU A 80 9.97 -4.74 -12.76
N ILE A 81 9.16 -3.91 -12.10
CA ILE A 81 7.77 -4.20 -11.76
C ILE A 81 6.86 -3.36 -12.64
N SER A 82 5.81 -3.98 -13.17
CA SER A 82 4.80 -3.28 -13.98
C SER A 82 3.38 -3.62 -13.54
N PHE A 83 2.45 -2.77 -13.94
CA PHE A 83 1.02 -3.01 -13.84
C PHE A 83 0.41 -2.84 -15.23
N LEU A 84 -0.22 -3.90 -15.75
CA LEU A 84 -0.79 -3.91 -17.10
C LEU A 84 0.27 -3.57 -18.18
N GLY A 85 1.51 -4.02 -17.96
CA GLY A 85 2.64 -3.76 -18.85
C GLY A 85 3.21 -2.35 -18.78
N ARG A 86 2.80 -1.52 -17.80
CA ARG A 86 3.30 -0.15 -17.62
C ARG A 86 4.07 0.01 -16.31
N PRO A 87 5.13 0.85 -16.26
CA PRO A 87 5.88 1.12 -15.05
C PRO A 87 5.10 2.01 -14.07
N GLU A 88 4.10 2.76 -14.53
CA GLU A 88 3.20 3.51 -13.65
C GLU A 88 2.22 2.55 -12.94
N LEU A 89 2.55 2.19 -11.71
CA LEU A 89 1.79 1.18 -10.96
C LEU A 89 0.42 1.65 -10.47
N GLY A 90 0.10 2.94 -10.62
CA GLY A 90 -1.13 3.54 -10.08
C GLY A 90 -1.26 3.36 -8.57
N LEU A 91 -0.12 3.34 -7.87
CA LEU A 91 -0.02 3.30 -6.41
C LEU A 91 0.50 4.66 -5.93
N PRO A 92 -0.03 5.18 -4.81
CA PRO A 92 0.55 6.36 -4.20
C PRO A 92 1.95 6.05 -3.65
N VAL A 93 2.87 6.98 -3.82
CA VAL A 93 4.21 6.95 -3.23
C VAL A 93 4.47 8.23 -2.45
N THR A 94 5.24 8.07 -1.39
CA THR A 94 5.64 9.15 -0.50
C THR A 94 6.77 9.94 -1.12
N GLN A 95 6.61 11.26 -1.18
CA GLN A 95 7.66 12.18 -1.60
C GLN A 95 7.94 13.18 -0.49
N ARG A 96 9.23 13.33 -0.16
CA ARG A 96 9.67 14.45 0.68
C ARG A 96 9.68 15.71 -0.15
N THR A 97 9.04 16.75 0.35
CA THR A 97 9.09 18.08 -0.24
C THR A 97 10.30 18.86 0.29
N SER A 98 10.66 19.94 -0.40
CA SER A 98 11.74 20.84 0.03
C SER A 98 11.42 21.58 1.34
N SER A 99 10.14 21.69 1.73
CA SER A 99 9.72 22.31 2.98
C SER A 99 9.75 21.36 4.19
N GLY A 100 10.23 20.13 4.01
CA GLY A 100 10.25 19.11 5.06
C GLY A 100 8.89 18.44 5.29
N SER A 101 7.86 18.78 4.50
CA SER A 101 6.60 18.06 4.50
C SER A 101 6.68 16.78 3.67
N THR A 102 5.75 15.87 3.93
CA THR A 102 5.63 14.62 3.20
C THR A 102 4.31 14.62 2.45
N VAL A 103 4.35 14.33 1.15
CA VAL A 103 3.15 14.25 0.31
C VAL A 103 3.01 12.86 -0.31
N LEU A 104 1.77 12.41 -0.43
CA LEU A 104 1.43 11.20 -1.14
C LEU A 104 1.08 11.57 -2.59
N SER A 105 1.77 10.96 -3.54
CA SER A 105 1.63 11.28 -4.97
C SER A 105 1.34 10.03 -5.78
N VAL A 106 0.41 10.09 -6.72
CA VAL A 106 0.13 8.98 -7.63
C VAL A 106 0.61 9.37 -9.02
N ARG A 107 1.41 8.51 -9.64
CA ARG A 107 1.70 8.59 -11.08
C ARG A 107 0.75 7.67 -11.82
N MET A 108 0.07 8.23 -12.81
CA MET A 108 -0.82 7.49 -13.70
C MET A 108 -0.41 7.78 -15.13
N SER A 109 -0.49 6.77 -16.00
CA SER A 109 -0.43 7.03 -17.44
C SER A 109 -1.69 7.80 -17.84
N THR A 110 -1.53 8.92 -18.52
CA THR A 110 -2.64 9.54 -19.27
C THR A 110 -2.72 8.83 -20.61
N GLU A 111 -3.91 8.35 -20.98
CA GLU A 111 -4.17 7.78 -22.31
C GLU A 111 -3.87 8.78 -23.44
#